data_AF-A0A7K0BU51-F1
#
_entry.id   AF-A0A7K0BU51-F1
#
_cell.length_a   1.000
_cell.length_b   1.000
_cell.length_c   1.000
_cell.angle_alpha   90.00
_cell.angle_beta   90.00
_cell.angle_gamma   90.00
#
_symmetry.space_group_name_H-M   'P 1'
#
loop_
_entity.id
_entity.type
_entity.pdbx_description
1 polymer ?
#
loop_
_entity_poly.entity_id
_entity_poly.type
_entity_poly.pdbx_seq_one_letter_code
_entity_poly.pdbx_strand_id
1 'polypeptide(L)'
;MRIPTAFRLPFTARPWRESLYALLAGPAALVAVADGGRLQRRLAARLLHRDVPATRLRGLLGLPLYPPFLLVAGYGWLIAVLNLGYPLRPLLGMPGYDPHAWGGPTYAGAWAFHALAGGLPALLATPWIVRALTAVQARILGR
;
A
#
# COMPACT_ATOMS: atom_id res chain seq x y z
N MET A 1 -0.44 -1.84 29.85
CA MET A 1 0.09 -0.82 28.93
C MET A 1 -0.81 -0.75 27.68
N ARG A 2 -1.43 0.39 27.36
CA ARG A 2 -2.29 0.53 26.16
C ARG A 2 -1.44 1.00 24.97
N ILE A 3 -1.21 0.14 23.99
CA ILE A 3 -0.55 0.53 22.73
C ILE A 3 -1.43 1.58 22.00
N PRO A 4 -0.89 2.76 21.64
CA PRO A 4 -1.64 3.78 20.91
C PRO A 4 -2.27 3.22 19.64
N THR A 5 -3.47 3.68 19.31
CA THR A 5 -4.22 3.27 18.11
C THR A 5 -3.40 3.41 16.82
N ALA A 6 -2.45 4.35 16.79
CA ALA A 6 -1.60 4.57 15.64
C ALA A 6 -0.66 3.41 15.28
N PHE A 7 -0.17 2.67 16.28
CA PHE A 7 0.71 1.51 16.04
C PHE A 7 -0.08 0.24 15.74
N ARG A 8 -1.38 0.23 16.04
CA ARG A 8 -2.24 -0.94 15.78
C ARG A 8 -2.70 -1.01 14.33
N LEU A 9 -2.79 0.12 13.65
CA LEU A 9 -3.38 0.24 12.32
C LEU A 9 -2.85 -0.82 11.33
N PRO A 10 -1.53 -1.00 11.10
CA PRO A 10 -1.02 -2.02 10.16
C PRO A 10 -1.43 -3.45 10.49
N PHE A 11 -1.75 -3.73 11.75
CA PHE A 11 -2.13 -5.06 12.24
C PHE A 11 -3.66 -5.27 12.27
N THR A 12 -4.42 -4.41 11.60
CA THR A 12 -5.88 -4.55 11.44
C THR A 12 -6.24 -4.80 9.98
N ALA A 13 -7.39 -5.43 9.71
CA ALA A 13 -7.83 -5.75 8.36
C ALA A 13 -8.10 -4.51 7.46
N ARG A 14 -8.35 -3.34 8.08
CA ARG A 14 -8.77 -2.14 7.37
C ARG A 14 -7.75 -1.63 6.35
N PRO A 15 -6.51 -1.27 6.71
CA PRO A 15 -5.53 -0.76 5.74
C PRO A 15 -5.14 -1.77 4.66
N TRP A 16 -5.23 -3.07 4.93
CA TRP A 16 -5.04 -4.10 3.90
C TRP A 16 -6.10 -4.01 2.81
N ARG A 17 -7.37 -3.80 3.20
CA ARG A 17 -8.47 -3.63 2.25
C ARG A 17 -8.38 -2.30 1.51
N GLU A 18 -7.99 -1.23 2.19
CA GLU A 18 -7.72 0.07 1.56
C GLU A 18 -6.55 -0.02 0.56
N SER A 19 -5.50 -0.79 0.88
CA SER A 19 -4.35 -1.04 -0.01
C SER A 19 -4.74 -1.88 -1.22
N LEU A 20 -5.52 -2.95 -1.02
CA LEU A 20 -6.03 -3.76 -2.11
C LEU A 20 -6.93 -2.93 -3.04
N TYR A 21 -7.79 -2.08 -2.47
CA TYR A 21 -8.58 -1.15 -3.26
C TYR A 21 -7.70 -0.18 -4.05
N ALA A 22 -6.69 0.42 -3.42
CA ALA A 22 -5.72 1.32 -4.07
C ALA A 22 -5.04 0.67 -5.29
N LEU A 23 -4.59 -0.58 -5.15
CA LEU A 23 -3.96 -1.35 -6.24
C LEU A 23 -4.94 -1.67 -7.37
N LEU A 24 -6.22 -1.88 -7.06
CA LEU A 24 -7.25 -2.22 -8.05
C LEU A 24 -7.95 -0.99 -8.65
N ALA A 25 -7.76 0.20 -8.08
CA ALA A 25 -8.49 1.40 -8.46
C ALA A 25 -8.16 1.87 -9.89
N GLY A 26 -6.92 1.75 -10.34
CA GLY A 26 -6.52 2.09 -11.71
C GLY A 26 -7.11 1.17 -12.76
N PRO A 27 -6.94 -0.17 -12.65
CA PRO A 27 -7.60 -1.12 -13.53
C PRO A 27 -9.12 -0.90 -13.56
N ALA A 28 -9.74 -0.65 -12.40
CA ALA A 28 -11.17 -0.34 -12.33
C ALA A 28 -11.55 0.97 -13.04
N ALA A 29 -10.71 2.01 -12.96
CA ALA A 29 -10.91 3.27 -13.68
C ALA A 29 -10.82 3.09 -15.20
N LEU A 30 -9.92 2.23 -15.69
CA LEU A 30 -9.84 1.89 -17.12
C LEU A 30 -11.08 1.12 -17.58
N VAL A 31 -11.52 0.13 -16.79
CA VAL A 31 -12.73 -0.66 -17.08
C VAL A 31 -14.01 0.17 -16.99
N ALA A 32 -14.01 1.29 -16.25
CA ALA A 32 -15.17 2.19 -16.11
C ALA A 32 -15.67 2.73 -17.46
N VAL A 33 -14.80 2.82 -18.47
CA VAL A 33 -15.18 3.16 -19.85
C VAL A 33 -16.16 2.14 -20.42
N ALA A 34 -15.89 0.85 -20.21
CA ALA A 34 -16.72 -0.24 -20.72
C ALA A 34 -17.96 -0.51 -19.84
N ASP A 35 -17.82 -0.49 -18.52
CA ASP A 35 -18.87 -0.96 -17.60
C ASP A 35 -19.68 0.14 -16.90
N GLY A 36 -19.40 1.41 -17.19
CA GLY A 36 -20.08 2.55 -16.59
C GLY A 36 -19.76 2.77 -15.10
N GLY A 37 -18.59 2.30 -14.64
CA GLY A 37 -18.10 2.42 -13.26
C GLY A 37 -18.62 1.33 -12.32
N ARG A 38 -19.27 0.27 -12.82
CA ARG A 38 -19.85 -0.81 -11.99
C ARG A 38 -18.80 -1.49 -11.12
N LEU A 39 -17.65 -1.85 -11.69
CA LEU A 39 -16.54 -2.49 -10.99
C LEU A 39 -16.02 -1.60 -9.86
N GLN A 40 -15.82 -0.31 -10.14
CA GLN A 40 -15.32 0.64 -9.15
C GLN A 40 -16.29 0.80 -7.97
N ARG A 41 -17.60 0.86 -8.22
CA ARG A 41 -18.62 0.85 -7.15
C ARG A 41 -18.57 -0.43 -6.33
N ARG A 42 -18.48 -1.59 -6.98
CA ARG A 42 -18.39 -2.89 -6.31
C ARG A 42 -17.14 -3.01 -5.43
N LEU A 43 -15.99 -2.52 -5.90
CA LEU A 43 -14.75 -2.50 -5.14
C LEU A 43 -14.84 -1.56 -3.93
N ALA A 44 -15.38 -0.36 -4.11
CA ALA A 44 -15.58 0.58 -3.02
C ALA A 44 -16.53 0.03 -1.94
N ALA A 45 -17.66 -0.57 -2.34
CA ALA A 45 -18.60 -1.19 -1.42
C ALA A 45 -17.95 -2.38 -0.67
N ARG A 46 -17.24 -3.25 -1.38
CA ARG A 46 -16.64 -4.47 -0.80
C ARG A 46 -15.40 -4.23 0.04
N LEU A 47 -14.54 -3.27 -0.32
CA LEU A 47 -13.24 -3.07 0.33
C LEU A 47 -13.25 -1.88 1.28
N LEU A 48 -13.99 -0.82 0.94
CA LEU A 48 -14.03 0.40 1.74
C LEU A 48 -15.30 0.53 2.57
N HIS A 49 -16.30 -0.32 2.33
CA HIS A 49 -17.65 -0.17 2.89
C HIS A 49 -18.24 1.21 2.60
N ARG A 50 -18.09 1.68 1.36
CA ARG A 50 -18.62 2.96 0.90
C ARG A 50 -19.36 2.81 -0.40
N ASP A 51 -20.52 3.44 -0.47
CA ASP A 51 -21.19 3.69 -1.74
C ASP A 51 -20.59 4.93 -2.39
N VAL A 52 -20.04 4.74 -3.59
CA VAL A 52 -19.51 5.82 -4.41
C VAL A 52 -20.37 5.94 -5.67
N PRO A 53 -20.83 7.13 -6.05
CA PRO A 53 -21.57 7.33 -7.30
C PRO A 53 -20.62 7.38 -8.50
N ALA A 54 -19.71 6.40 -8.61
CA ALA A 54 -18.77 6.31 -9.72
C ALA A 54 -19.55 6.06 -11.02
N THR A 55 -19.28 6.89 -12.03
CA THR A 55 -19.79 6.78 -13.40
C THR A 55 -18.60 6.62 -14.35
N ARG A 56 -18.84 6.44 -15.66
CA ARG A 56 -17.77 6.43 -16.67
C ARG A 56 -16.79 7.61 -16.52
N LEU A 57 -17.33 8.84 -16.47
CA LEU A 57 -16.52 10.06 -16.36
C LEU A 57 -15.80 10.14 -15.01
N ARG A 58 -16.51 9.87 -13.90
CA ARG A 58 -15.93 9.94 -12.55
C ARG A 58 -14.86 8.87 -12.33
N GLY A 59 -14.99 7.69 -12.95
CA GLY A 59 -13.97 6.66 -12.90
C GLY A 59 -12.65 7.12 -13.52
N LEU A 60 -12.72 7.77 -14.69
CA LEU A 60 -11.55 8.37 -15.35
C LEU A 60 -10.91 9.49 -14.53
N LEU A 61 -11.68 10.30 -13.80
CA LEU A 61 -11.14 11.30 -12.87
C LEU A 61 -10.31 10.69 -11.73
N GLY A 62 -10.49 9.39 -11.45
CA GLY A 62 -9.66 8.66 -10.49
C GLY A 62 -8.31 8.20 -11.04
N LEU A 63 -8.10 8.22 -12.36
CA LEU A 63 -6.89 7.71 -12.99
C LEU A 63 -5.61 8.45 -12.57
N PRO A 64 -5.59 9.79 -12.41
CA PRO A 64 -4.41 10.51 -11.92
C PRO A 64 -3.96 10.09 -10.52
N LEU A 65 -4.85 9.49 -9.71
CA LEU A 65 -4.51 8.96 -8.38
C LEU A 65 -3.89 7.56 -8.43
N TYR A 66 -3.91 6.89 -9.58
CA TYR A 66 -3.40 5.53 -9.66
C TYR A 66 -1.88 5.43 -9.48
N PRO A 67 -1.04 6.28 -10.11
CA PRO A 67 0.40 6.26 -9.84
C PRO A 67 0.76 6.43 -8.36
N PRO A 68 0.23 7.42 -7.60
CA PRO A 68 0.53 7.50 -6.17
C PRO A 68 -0.03 6.31 -5.37
N PHE A 69 -1.15 5.70 -5.77
CA PHE A 69 -1.60 4.46 -5.16
C PHE A 69 -0.64 3.30 -5.36
N LEU A 70 -0.13 3.10 -6.58
CA LEU A 70 0.86 2.07 -6.87
C LEU A 70 2.16 2.30 -6.10
N LEU A 71 2.62 3.54 -6.03
CA LEU A 71 3.82 3.90 -5.28
C LEU A 71 3.61 3.63 -3.78
N VAL A 72 2.53 4.14 -3.19
CA VAL A 72 2.36 4.02 -1.75
C VAL A 72 1.99 2.59 -1.33
N ALA A 73 0.98 1.99 -1.97
CA ALA A 73 0.53 0.65 -1.60
C ALA A 73 1.48 -0.43 -2.13
N GLY A 74 1.88 -0.36 -3.39
CA GLY A 74 2.78 -1.36 -3.98
C GLY A 74 4.20 -1.23 -3.42
N TYR A 75 4.85 -0.09 -3.69
CA TYR A 75 6.25 0.10 -3.30
C TYR A 75 6.43 0.24 -1.77
N GLY A 76 5.51 0.91 -1.07
CA GLY A 76 5.57 1.01 0.39
C GLY A 76 5.48 -0.33 1.11
N TRP A 77 4.53 -1.21 0.73
CA TRP A 77 4.46 -2.55 1.31
C TRP A 77 5.65 -3.43 0.89
N LEU A 78 6.12 -3.29 -0.34
CA LEU A 78 7.33 -3.99 -0.81
C LEU A 78 8.56 -3.60 0.03
N ILE A 79 8.77 -2.30 0.29
CA ILE A 79 9.81 -1.80 1.17
C ILE A 79 9.69 -2.40 2.57
N ALA A 80 8.48 -2.40 3.14
CA ALA A 80 8.24 -2.97 4.47
C ALA A 80 8.64 -4.45 4.53
N VAL A 81 8.15 -5.26 3.58
CA VAL A 81 8.44 -6.69 3.51
C VAL A 81 9.92 -6.97 3.26
N LEU A 82 10.52 -6.33 2.25
CA LEU A 82 11.91 -6.60 1.88
C LEU A 82 12.91 -6.12 2.94
N ASN A 83 12.62 -5.05 3.68
CA ASN A 83 13.54 -4.55 4.70
C ASN A 83 13.41 -5.31 6.02
N LEU A 84 12.19 -5.68 6.43
CA LEU A 84 12.00 -6.50 7.63
C LEU A 84 12.51 -7.93 7.40
N GLY A 85 12.24 -8.48 6.22
CA GLY A 85 12.73 -9.78 5.76
C GLY A 85 14.07 -9.72 5.05
N TYR A 86 14.92 -8.71 5.30
CA TYR A 86 16.22 -8.56 4.63
C TYR A 86 17.04 -9.87 4.58
N PRO A 87 17.15 -10.68 5.65
CA PRO A 87 17.88 -11.94 5.62
C PRO A 87 17.33 -12.98 4.64
N LEU A 88 16.07 -12.85 4.21
CA LEU A 88 15.38 -13.76 3.29
C LEU A 88 15.50 -13.34 1.83
N ARG A 89 16.04 -12.16 1.53
CA ARG A 89 16.23 -11.66 0.15
C ARG A 89 16.95 -12.63 -0.80
N PRO A 90 17.98 -13.39 -0.37
CA PRO A 90 18.60 -14.42 -1.21
C PRO A 90 17.62 -15.47 -1.73
N LEU A 91 16.60 -15.82 -0.94
CA LEU A 91 15.57 -16.78 -1.34
C LEU A 91 14.67 -16.25 -2.47
N LEU A 92 14.70 -14.93 -2.71
CA LEU A 92 13.99 -14.25 -3.78
C LEU A 92 14.89 -13.95 -4.99
N GLY A 93 16.10 -14.52 -5.03
CA GLY A 93 17.08 -14.27 -6.09
C GLY A 93 17.73 -12.88 -6.02
N MET A 94 17.57 -12.17 -4.90
CA MET A 94 18.22 -10.88 -4.68
C MET A 94 19.60 -11.07 -4.06
N PRO A 95 20.62 -10.29 -4.45
CA PRO A 95 21.90 -10.30 -3.75
C PRO A 95 21.68 -9.89 -2.30
N GLY A 96 22.05 -10.76 -1.36
CA GLY A 96 21.87 -10.54 0.08
C GLY A 96 23.16 -10.64 0.89
N TYR A 97 24.30 -10.82 0.23
CA TYR A 97 25.59 -11.04 0.89
C TYR A 97 26.65 -10.15 0.26
N ASP A 98 27.08 -9.13 1.00
CA ASP A 98 28.30 -8.37 0.73
C ASP A 98 29.24 -8.56 1.93
N PRO A 99 30.38 -9.28 1.79
CA PRO A 99 31.34 -9.50 2.87
C PRO A 99 31.82 -8.22 3.57
N HIS A 100 31.64 -7.05 2.95
CA HIS A 100 32.02 -5.74 3.47
C HIS A 100 30.83 -4.96 4.05
N ALA A 101 29.65 -5.56 4.14
CA ALA A 101 28.47 -4.93 4.75
C ALA A 101 28.66 -4.65 6.25
N TRP A 102 28.02 -3.58 6.73
CA TRP A 102 28.04 -3.19 8.13
C TRP A 102 27.44 -4.29 9.02
N GLY A 103 28.12 -4.62 10.12
CA GLY A 103 27.75 -5.74 11.01
C GLY A 103 28.51 -7.04 10.79
N GLY A 104 29.52 -7.04 9.90
CA GLY A 104 30.45 -8.16 9.73
C GLY A 104 29.77 -9.45 9.25
N PRO A 105 30.31 -10.63 9.59
CA PRO A 105 29.82 -11.92 9.09
C PRO A 105 28.35 -12.24 9.45
N THR A 106 27.79 -11.53 10.43
CA THR A 106 26.41 -11.73 10.91
C THR A 106 25.39 -10.86 10.18
N TYR A 107 25.82 -9.80 9.48
CA TYR A 107 24.95 -8.83 8.80
C TYR A 107 23.92 -8.14 9.70
N ALA A 108 24.04 -8.28 11.03
CA ALA A 108 23.07 -7.78 11.99
C ALA A 108 22.92 -6.25 11.90
N GLY A 109 24.03 -5.54 11.65
CA GLY A 109 24.05 -4.09 11.46
C GLY A 109 23.27 -3.65 10.22
N ALA A 110 23.54 -4.27 9.06
CA ALA A 110 22.83 -4.01 7.82
C ALA A 110 21.33 -4.31 7.94
N TRP A 111 20.96 -5.46 8.52
CA TRP A 111 19.56 -5.79 8.78
C TRP A 111 18.91 -4.78 9.72
N ALA A 112 19.53 -4.44 10.85
CA ALA A 112 18.98 -3.50 11.80
C ALA A 112 18.75 -2.13 11.15
N PHE A 113 19.68 -1.65 10.33
CA PHE A 113 19.50 -0.41 9.58
C PHE A 113 18.29 -0.50 8.63
N HIS A 114 18.21 -1.54 7.80
CA HIS A 114 17.09 -1.69 6.87
C HIS A 114 15.75 -1.84 7.61
N ALA A 115 15.70 -2.67 8.65
CA ALA A 115 14.49 -2.90 9.43
C ALA A 115 14.03 -1.61 10.15
N LEU A 116 14.94 -0.89 10.81
CA LEU A 116 14.60 0.29 11.60
C LEU A 116 14.41 1.57 10.78
N ALA A 117 15.23 1.81 9.77
CA ALA A 117 15.17 3.03 8.96
C ALA A 117 14.25 2.88 7.74
N GLY A 118 13.97 1.66 7.29
CA GLY A 118 13.13 1.40 6.12
C GLY A 118 11.88 0.59 6.43
N GLY A 119 12.04 -0.59 7.02
CA GLY A 119 10.97 -1.57 7.24
C GLY A 119 9.86 -1.06 8.17
N LEU A 120 10.22 -0.66 9.39
CA LEU A 120 9.27 -0.15 10.38
C LEU A 120 8.63 1.17 9.94
N PRO A 121 9.37 2.18 9.44
CA PRO A 121 8.75 3.40 8.94
C PRO A 121 7.75 3.13 7.82
N ALA A 122 8.07 2.27 6.85
CA ALA A 122 7.14 1.91 5.78
C ALA A 122 5.91 1.16 6.31
N LEU A 123 6.11 0.16 7.18
CA LEU A 123 5.03 -0.59 7.82
C LEU A 123 4.05 0.32 8.56
N LEU A 124 4.55 1.35 9.24
CA LEU A 124 3.74 2.28 10.00
C LEU A 124 3.12 3.37 9.11
N ALA A 125 3.86 3.93 8.15
CA ALA A 125 3.41 5.05 7.34
C ALA A 125 2.45 4.64 6.21
N THR A 126 2.72 3.54 5.50
CA THR A 126 1.93 3.10 4.35
C THR A 126 0.43 3.00 4.65
N PRO A 127 -0.03 2.35 5.74
CA PRO A 127 -1.45 2.31 6.11
C PRO A 127 -2.11 3.68 6.18
N TRP A 128 -1.43 4.68 6.74
CA TRP A 128 -1.97 6.03 6.90
C TRP A 128 -2.05 6.79 5.58
N ILE A 129 -1.01 6.68 4.76
CA ILE A 129 -0.95 7.35 3.46
C ILE A 129 -1.98 6.74 2.50
N VAL A 130 -2.08 5.41 2.44
CA VAL A 130 -3.12 4.72 1.66
C VAL A 130 -4.50 5.18 2.09
N ARG A 131 -4.79 5.22 3.39
CA ARG A 131 -6.06 5.68 3.92
C ARG A 131 -6.39 7.12 3.50
N ALA A 132 -5.40 8.01 3.54
CA ALA A 132 -5.57 9.40 3.11
C ALA A 132 -5.90 9.48 1.61
N LEU A 133 -5.15 8.77 0.77
CA LEU A 133 -5.39 8.71 -0.68
C LEU A 133 -6.76 8.11 -1.01
N THR A 134 -7.17 7.05 -0.32
CA THR A 134 -8.49 6.44 -0.47
C THR A 134 -9.62 7.41 -0.06
N ALA A 135 -9.39 8.24 0.96
CA ALA A 135 -10.35 9.28 1.33
C ALA A 135 -10.45 10.38 0.27
N VAL A 136 -9.32 10.82 -0.31
CA VAL A 136 -9.28 11.79 -1.42
C VAL A 136 -10.01 11.23 -2.64
N GLN A 137 -9.74 9.98 -3.01
CA GLN A 137 -10.42 9.35 -4.14
C GLN A 137 -11.94 9.23 -3.89
N ALA A 138 -12.35 8.83 -2.68
CA ALA A 138 -13.77 8.74 -2.34
C ALA A 138 -14.47 10.12 -2.48
N ARG A 139 -13.79 11.22 -2.15
CA ARG A 139 -14.31 12.58 -2.37
C ARG A 139 -14.44 12.92 -3.85
N ILE A 140 -13.43 12.62 -4.66
CA ILE A 140 -13.46 12.86 -6.12
C ILE A 140 -14.58 12.06 -6.80
N LEU A 141 -14.83 10.83 -6.34
CA LEU A 141 -15.88 9.97 -6.87
C LEU A 141 -17.26 10.31 -6.31
N GLY A 142 -17.33 10.92 -5.13
CA GLY A 142 -18.51 11.38 -4.41
C GLY A 142 -19.02 12.77 -4.85
N ARG A 143 -20.13 13.22 -4.27
CA ARG A 143 -20.55 14.63 -4.37
C ARG A 143 -19.76 15.46 -3.38
#